data_AF-A0A8T4E375-F1
#
_entry.id   AF-A0A8T4E375-F1
#
_cell.length_a   1.000
_cell.length_b   1.000
_cell.length_c   1.000
_cell.angle_alpha   90.00
_cell.angle_beta   90.00
_cell.angle_gamma   90.00
#
_symmetry.space_group_name_H-M   'P 1'
#
loop_
_entity.id
_entity.type
_entity.pdbx_description
1 polymer ?
#
loop_
_entity_poly.entity_id
_entity_poly.type
_entity_poly.pdbx_seq_one_letter_code
_entity_poly.pdbx_strand_id
1 'polypeptide(L)'
;MSKSKAAGETGEDEVVALVTCPNCNKALMRLPKNYPLYDIQCTACSFRAQIKTNNSKPKKEIFGAGWDIIEKVLKSGFMVPPLITNFKWHEKGTLHQRIDFYPFVPKAHLKKRQLSSTARRANYKMFNYVRIDELPHIPLYEK
;
A
#
# COMPACT_ATOMS: atom_id res chain seq x y z
N MET A 1 0.85 7.98 -19.29
CA MET A 1 0.91 7.22 -18.00
C MET A 1 -0.20 6.17 -17.96
N SER A 2 0.02 5.00 -17.34
CA SER A 2 -1.09 4.04 -17.16
C SER A 2 -2.09 4.56 -16.13
N LYS A 3 -3.39 4.29 -16.32
CA LYS A 3 -4.46 4.68 -15.38
C LYS A 3 -4.17 4.25 -13.93
N SER A 4 -3.54 3.07 -13.76
CA SER A 4 -3.12 2.54 -12.45
C SER A 4 -2.03 3.37 -11.76
N LYS A 5 -1.10 3.95 -12.52
CA LYS A 5 0.00 4.76 -11.94
C LYS A 5 -0.52 6.12 -11.49
N ALA A 6 -1.39 6.74 -12.30
CA ALA A 6 -2.06 7.99 -11.92
C ALA A 6 -2.91 7.80 -10.65
N ALA A 7 -3.71 6.72 -10.58
CA ALA A 7 -4.51 6.41 -9.40
C ALA A 7 -3.66 6.16 -8.14
N GLY A 8 -2.47 5.58 -8.30
CA GLY A 8 -1.49 5.42 -7.22
C GLY A 8 -0.99 6.77 -6.71
N GLU A 9 -0.47 7.62 -7.60
CA GLU A 9 0.06 8.94 -7.23
C GLU A 9 -1.01 9.83 -6.58
N THR A 10 -2.21 9.90 -7.14
CA THR A 10 -3.32 10.65 -6.54
C THR A 10 -3.73 10.07 -5.18
N GLY A 11 -3.71 8.74 -5.03
CA GLY A 11 -4.05 8.11 -3.77
C GLY A 11 -2.99 8.32 -2.66
N GLU A 12 -1.71 8.49 -3.02
CA GLU A 12 -0.68 8.92 -2.07
C GLU A 12 -0.92 10.36 -1.60
N ASP A 13 -1.24 11.28 -2.53
CA ASP A 13 -1.56 12.67 -2.20
C ASP A 13 -2.80 12.77 -1.29
N GLU A 14 -3.85 11.99 -1.58
CA GLU A 14 -5.05 11.90 -0.73
C GLU A 14 -4.72 11.44 0.68
N VAL A 15 -3.91 10.39 0.84
CA VAL A 15 -3.52 9.90 2.18
C VAL A 15 -2.76 10.98 2.95
N VAL A 16 -1.82 11.68 2.31
CA VAL A 16 -1.08 12.77 2.96
C VAL A 16 -1.99 13.92 3.38
N ALA A 17 -3.04 14.21 2.60
CA ALA A 17 -3.99 15.27 2.91
C ALA A 17 -5.00 14.90 4.02
N LEU A 18 -5.40 13.63 4.11
CA LEU A 18 -6.48 13.17 4.99
C LEU A 18 -5.99 12.55 6.30
N VAL A 19 -4.75 12.05 6.35
CA VAL A 19 -4.24 11.25 7.46
C VAL A 19 -3.04 11.91 8.12
N THR A 20 -3.05 11.96 9.44
CA THR A 20 -1.86 12.29 10.25
C THR A 20 -1.04 11.03 10.56
N CYS A 21 0.24 11.19 10.87
CA CYS A 21 1.12 10.07 11.19
C CYS A 21 0.53 9.19 12.31
N PRO A 22 0.33 7.88 12.09
CA PRO A 22 -0.28 7.00 13.10
C PRO A 22 0.63 6.75 14.31
N ASN A 23 1.91 7.13 14.24
CA ASN A 23 2.87 6.99 15.33
C ASN A 23 2.93 8.21 16.26
N CYS A 24 2.85 9.44 15.72
CA CYS A 24 3.04 10.66 16.51
C CYS A 24 2.09 11.83 16.17
N ASN A 25 1.09 11.61 15.32
CA ASN A 25 0.07 12.57 14.91
C ASN A 25 0.59 13.84 14.20
N LYS A 26 1.86 13.86 13.76
CA LYS A 26 2.40 14.93 12.91
C LYS A 26 2.11 14.68 11.44
N ALA A 27 2.34 15.69 10.60
CA ALA A 27 2.11 15.60 9.17
C ALA A 27 2.92 14.48 8.50
N LEU A 28 2.36 13.94 7.43
CA LEU A 28 3.04 13.03 6.52
C LEU A 28 3.56 13.81 5.31
N MET A 29 4.61 13.31 4.67
CA MET A 29 5.13 13.82 3.41
C MET A 29 5.42 12.67 2.46
N ARG A 30 5.33 12.93 1.16
CA ARG A 30 5.66 11.94 0.14
C ARG A 30 7.17 11.78 0.02
N LEU A 31 7.58 10.54 -0.23
CA LEU A 31 8.95 10.23 -0.62
C LEU A 31 9.12 10.40 -2.14
N PRO A 32 10.36 10.56 -2.63
CA PRO A 32 10.62 10.67 -4.07
C PRO A 32 10.06 9.49 -4.86
N LYS A 33 9.72 9.72 -6.13
CA LYS A 33 9.23 8.65 -7.01
C LYS A 33 10.25 7.51 -7.10
N ASN A 34 9.75 6.28 -7.07
CA ASN A 34 10.55 5.05 -7.06
C ASN A 34 11.43 4.86 -5.82
N TYR A 35 11.17 5.58 -4.72
CA TYR A 35 11.79 5.26 -3.43
C TYR A 35 11.49 3.80 -3.08
N PRO A 36 12.50 2.97 -2.76
CA PRO A 36 12.26 1.57 -2.50
C PRO A 36 11.33 1.38 -1.30
N LEU A 37 10.30 0.56 -1.46
CA LEU A 37 9.41 0.01 -0.41
C LEU A 37 8.46 0.99 0.29
N TYR A 38 8.80 2.28 0.38
CA TYR A 38 8.03 3.27 1.12
C TYR A 38 7.57 4.39 0.20
N ASP A 39 6.33 4.85 0.41
CA ASP A 39 5.73 5.91 -0.39
C ASP A 39 5.63 7.23 0.40
N ILE A 40 5.57 7.15 1.73
CA ILE A 40 5.48 8.31 2.64
C ILE A 40 6.42 8.20 3.84
N GLN A 41 6.69 9.36 4.45
CA GLN A 41 7.41 9.51 5.70
C GLN A 41 6.73 10.55 6.60
N CYS A 42 6.76 10.38 7.92
CA CYS A 42 6.39 11.42 8.86
C CYS A 42 7.45 12.53 8.91
N THR A 43 7.01 13.78 8.98
CA THR A 43 7.89 14.95 9.06
C THR A 43 8.62 15.10 10.40
N ALA A 44 8.26 14.31 11.42
CA ALA A 44 8.81 14.43 12.78
C ALA A 44 9.48 13.15 13.31
N CYS A 45 8.80 11.99 13.29
CA CYS A 45 9.28 10.78 13.97
C CYS A 45 9.97 9.76 13.04
N SER A 46 10.21 10.11 11.78
CA SER A 46 10.79 9.22 10.75
C SER A 46 10.00 7.94 10.46
N PHE A 47 8.76 7.81 10.95
CA PHE A 47 7.84 6.75 10.56
C PHE A 47 7.69 6.71 9.03
N ARG A 48 7.72 5.52 8.44
CA ARG A 48 7.54 5.30 7.00
C ARG A 48 6.54 4.19 6.77
N ALA A 49 5.76 4.33 5.70
CA ALA A 49 4.81 3.30 5.27
C ALA A 49 4.74 3.22 3.74
N GLN A 50 4.33 2.06 3.27
CA GLN A 50 3.90 1.86 1.90
C GLN A 50 2.41 2.19 1.77
N ILE A 51 1.99 2.79 0.65
CA ILE A 51 0.59 3.05 0.33
C ILE A 51 0.12 2.13 -0.79
N LYS A 52 -1.09 1.59 -0.68
CA LYS A 52 -1.77 0.88 -1.76
C LYS A 52 -3.21 1.36 -1.92
N THR A 53 -3.45 2.05 -3.03
CA THR A 53 -4.78 2.54 -3.41
C THR A 53 -5.54 1.50 -4.20
N ASN A 54 -6.78 1.21 -3.80
CA ASN A 54 -7.66 0.25 -4.45
C ASN A 54 -9.03 0.88 -4.71
N ASN A 55 -9.47 0.86 -5.97
CA ASN A 55 -10.82 1.30 -6.35
C ASN A 55 -11.84 0.15 -6.17
N SER A 56 -11.93 -0.38 -4.95
CA SER A 56 -12.87 -1.42 -4.55
C SER A 56 -13.18 -1.28 -3.06
N LYS A 57 -14.22 -2.00 -2.60
CA LYS A 57 -14.39 -2.27 -1.17
C LYS A 57 -13.13 -2.97 -0.60
N PRO A 58 -12.89 -2.88 0.72
CA PRO A 58 -11.91 -3.71 1.41
C PRO A 58 -12.07 -5.18 1.02
N LYS A 59 -10.96 -5.86 0.74
CA LYS A 59 -10.93 -7.23 0.23
C LYS A 59 -9.69 -7.95 0.73
N LYS A 60 -9.77 -9.28 0.70
CA LYS A 60 -8.73 -10.18 1.24
C LYS A 60 -7.38 -10.12 0.53
N GLU A 61 -7.39 -9.73 -0.74
CA GLU A 61 -6.20 -9.72 -1.59
C GLU A 61 -6.07 -8.41 -2.34
N ILE A 62 -4.94 -7.73 -2.17
CA ILE A 62 -4.60 -6.50 -2.87
C ILE A 62 -3.24 -6.63 -3.56
N PHE A 63 -3.04 -5.90 -4.65
CA PHE A 63 -1.78 -5.93 -5.38
C PHE A 63 -0.66 -5.26 -4.58
N GLY A 64 0.50 -5.90 -4.53
CA GLY A 64 1.72 -5.36 -3.97
C GLY A 64 2.62 -4.75 -5.06
N ALA A 65 3.93 -4.82 -4.82
CA ALA A 65 4.95 -4.26 -5.71
C ALA A 65 5.74 -5.37 -6.43
N GLY A 66 6.91 -5.01 -6.99
CA GLY A 66 7.85 -5.99 -7.56
C GLY A 66 8.37 -6.95 -6.49
N TRP A 67 8.51 -8.22 -6.84
CA TRP A 67 8.97 -9.27 -5.91
C TRP A 67 10.43 -9.10 -5.53
N ASP A 68 11.29 -8.73 -6.48
CA ASP A 68 12.74 -8.81 -6.29
C ASP A 68 13.25 -7.87 -5.19
N ILE A 69 12.64 -6.68 -5.04
CA ILE A 69 13.01 -5.73 -3.98
C ILE A 69 12.59 -6.28 -2.61
N ILE A 70 11.34 -6.70 -2.45
CA ILE A 70 10.86 -7.22 -1.16
C ILE A 70 11.57 -8.53 -0.78
N GLU A 71 11.90 -9.39 -1.76
CA GLU A 71 12.63 -10.62 -1.49
C GLU A 71 14.02 -10.35 -0.93
N LYS A 72 14.75 -9.36 -1.48
CA LYS A 72 16.06 -8.95 -0.95
C LYS A 72 15.95 -8.42 0.48
N VAL A 73 14.96 -7.57 0.74
CA VAL A 73 14.70 -6.99 2.08
C VAL A 73 14.46 -8.07 3.11
N LEU A 74 13.59 -9.04 2.79
CA LEU A 74 13.27 -10.16 3.65
C LEU A 74 14.48 -11.10 3.84
N LYS A 75 15.29 -11.32 2.81
CA LYS A 75 16.53 -12.11 2.90
C LYS A 75 17.59 -11.43 3.77
N SER A 76 17.61 -10.10 3.81
CA SER A 76 18.47 -9.30 4.70
C SER A 76 17.96 -9.23 6.15
N GLY A 77 16.88 -9.94 6.49
CA GLY A 77 16.34 -9.99 7.86
C GLY A 77 15.44 -8.80 8.22
N PHE A 78 15.16 -7.89 7.28
CA PHE A 78 14.22 -6.79 7.53
C PHE A 78 12.77 -7.27 7.44
N MET A 79 11.90 -6.59 8.18
CA MET A 79 10.46 -6.83 8.15
C MET A 79 9.82 -6.25 6.88
N VAL A 80 8.61 -6.72 6.56
CA VAL A 80 7.78 -6.07 5.55
C VAL A 80 7.47 -4.65 6.04
N PRO A 81 7.54 -3.63 5.16
CA PRO A 81 7.14 -2.27 5.51
C PRO A 81 5.73 -2.21 6.10
N PRO A 82 5.47 -1.31 7.07
CA PRO A 82 4.11 -0.97 7.45
C PRO A 82 3.30 -0.53 6.22
N LEU A 83 2.03 -0.89 6.19
CA LEU A 83 1.17 -0.70 5.02
C LEU A 83 0.00 0.20 5.37
N ILE A 84 -0.29 1.16 4.50
CA ILE A 84 -1.52 1.95 4.50
C ILE A 84 -2.29 1.61 3.23
N THR A 85 -3.57 1.24 3.38
CA THR A 85 -4.44 0.98 2.24
C THR A 85 -5.44 2.11 2.09
N ASN A 86 -5.64 2.60 0.87
CA ASN A 86 -6.66 3.60 0.54
C ASN A 86 -7.73 2.95 -0.36
N PHE A 87 -8.85 2.54 0.22
CA PHE A 87 -9.98 1.93 -0.49
C PHE A 87 -10.99 2.99 -0.88
N LYS A 88 -11.43 2.96 -2.14
CA LYS A 88 -12.45 3.86 -2.69
C LYS A 88 -13.47 3.07 -3.49
N TRP A 89 -14.75 3.23 -3.22
CA TRP A 89 -15.80 2.55 -3.97
C TRP A 89 -17.08 3.39 -4.04
N HIS A 90 -17.91 3.10 -5.04
CA HIS A 90 -19.24 3.67 -5.14
C HIS A 90 -20.26 2.60 -4.71
N GLU A 91 -21.24 3.00 -3.91
CA GLU A 91 -22.35 2.15 -3.50
C GLU A 91 -23.63 2.98 -3.48
N LYS A 92 -24.64 2.55 -4.24
CA LYS A 92 -25.96 3.22 -4.32
C LYS A 92 -25.89 4.75 -4.59
N GLY A 93 -24.91 5.18 -5.39
CA GLY A 93 -24.71 6.60 -5.73
C GLY A 93 -23.86 7.38 -4.72
N THR A 94 -23.48 6.77 -3.60
CA THR A 94 -22.59 7.36 -2.60
C THR A 94 -21.15 6.92 -2.84
N LEU A 95 -20.22 7.88 -2.83
CA LEU A 95 -18.80 7.61 -2.84
C LEU A 95 -18.31 7.36 -1.41
N HIS A 96 -17.73 6.20 -1.20
CA HIS A 96 -17.11 5.79 0.07
C HIS A 96 -15.60 5.76 -0.05
N GLN A 97 -14.95 6.07 1.07
CA GLN A 97 -13.50 5.97 1.20
C GLN A 97 -13.11 5.48 2.59
N ARG A 98 -12.18 4.53 2.64
CA ARG A 98 -11.63 4.00 3.89
C ARG A 98 -10.12 3.88 3.80
N ILE A 99 -9.42 4.44 4.78
CA ILE A 99 -7.97 4.35 4.91
C ILE A 99 -7.62 3.57 6.17
N ASP A 100 -6.94 2.45 6.02
CA ASP A 100 -6.53 1.57 7.13
C ASP A 100 -5.00 1.50 7.21
N PHE A 101 -4.48 1.48 8.44
CA PHE A 101 -3.07 1.28 8.74
C PHE A 101 -2.81 -0.11 9.31
N TYR A 102 -1.91 -0.86 8.68
CA TYR A 102 -1.42 -2.16 9.11
C TYR A 102 0.01 -1.96 9.63
N PRO A 103 0.22 -1.88 10.95
CA PRO A 103 1.53 -1.65 11.54
C PRO A 103 2.50 -2.80 11.28
N PHE A 104 1.97 -4.01 11.13
CA PHE A 104 2.76 -5.21 10.91
C PHE A 104 2.10 -6.10 9.86
N VAL A 105 2.87 -6.44 8.81
CA VAL A 105 2.46 -7.36 7.76
C VAL A 105 3.42 -8.57 7.77
N PRO A 106 2.98 -9.76 8.22
CA PRO A 106 3.83 -10.94 8.22
C PRO A 106 4.19 -11.37 6.80
N LYS A 107 5.39 -11.92 6.59
CA LYS A 107 5.81 -12.50 5.31
C LYS A 107 4.83 -13.56 4.77
N ALA A 108 4.16 -14.29 5.67
CA ALA A 108 3.13 -15.28 5.31
C ALA A 108 1.88 -14.69 4.62
N HIS A 109 1.74 -13.36 4.65
CA HIS A 109 0.69 -12.60 3.97
C HIS A 109 1.16 -12.04 2.62
N LEU A 110 2.34 -12.46 2.14
CA LEU A 110 2.84 -12.13 0.80
C LEU A 110 2.76 -13.36 -0.11
N LYS A 111 2.03 -13.23 -1.20
CA LYS A 111 1.93 -14.25 -2.25
C LYS A 111 2.67 -13.80 -3.49
N LYS A 112 3.75 -14.49 -3.84
CA LYS A 112 4.47 -14.26 -5.10
C LYS A 112 3.54 -14.53 -6.29
N ARG A 113 3.55 -13.63 -7.26
CA ARG A 113 2.78 -13.72 -8.49
C ARG A 113 3.68 -13.39 -9.68
N GLN A 114 3.63 -14.20 -10.71
CA GLN A 114 4.34 -13.94 -11.96
C GLN A 114 3.33 -13.59 -13.04
N LEU A 115 3.61 -12.56 -13.83
CA LEU A 115 2.78 -12.23 -14.99
C LEU A 115 2.97 -13.25 -16.10
N SER A 116 1.92 -13.47 -16.91
CA SER A 116 1.98 -14.38 -18.06
C SER A 116 3.06 -13.96 -19.06
N SER A 117 3.49 -14.90 -19.90
CA SER A 117 4.40 -14.65 -21.02
C SER A 117 3.82 -13.66 -22.05
N THR A 118 2.49 -13.56 -22.12
CA THR A 118 1.77 -12.66 -23.03
C THR A 118 1.53 -11.26 -22.45
N ALA A 119 1.82 -11.03 -21.17
CA ALA A 119 1.61 -9.74 -20.54
C ALA A 119 2.60 -8.68 -21.08
N ARG A 120 2.21 -7.40 -21.05
CA ARG A 120 3.09 -6.27 -21.45
C ARG A 120 4.46 -6.28 -20.75
N ARG A 121 4.51 -6.77 -19.50
CA ARG A 121 5.75 -7.06 -18.77
C ARG A 121 5.84 -8.56 -18.56
N ALA A 122 6.09 -9.29 -19.63
CA ALA A 122 6.13 -10.75 -19.63
C ALA A 122 7.03 -11.27 -18.50
N ASN A 123 6.55 -12.28 -17.79
CA ASN A 123 7.30 -12.94 -16.69
C ASN A 123 7.71 -12.03 -15.52
N TYR A 124 7.21 -10.80 -15.44
CA TYR A 124 7.57 -9.90 -14.34
C TYR A 124 7.05 -10.46 -13.00
N LYS A 125 7.93 -10.52 -12.01
CA LYS A 125 7.64 -11.04 -10.69
C LYS A 125 7.13 -9.92 -9.78
N MET A 126 5.97 -10.15 -9.22
CA MET A 126 5.30 -9.25 -8.28
C MET A 126 4.88 -10.04 -7.05
N PHE A 127 4.27 -9.37 -6.07
CA PHE A 127 3.53 -10.04 -5.03
C PHE A 127 2.17 -9.37 -4.82
N ASN A 128 1.30 -10.12 -4.17
CA ASN A 128 0.05 -9.64 -3.64
C ASN A 128 0.10 -9.76 -2.11
N TYR A 129 -0.53 -8.80 -1.42
CA TYR A 129 -0.88 -8.96 -0.02
C TYR A 129 -2.13 -9.85 0.02
N VAL A 130 -2.10 -10.94 0.78
CA VAL A 130 -3.18 -11.92 0.89
C VAL A 130 -3.61 -12.08 2.34
N ARG A 131 -4.89 -12.39 2.57
CA ARG A 131 -5.50 -12.47 3.91
C ARG A 131 -5.32 -11.18 4.71
N ILE A 132 -5.34 -10.04 4.02
CA ILE A 132 -5.13 -8.74 4.67
C ILE A 132 -6.28 -8.39 5.62
N ASP A 133 -7.47 -8.96 5.37
CA ASP A 133 -8.65 -8.86 6.25
C ASP A 133 -8.47 -9.55 7.60
N GLU A 134 -7.51 -10.46 7.72
CA GLU A 134 -7.18 -11.15 8.97
C GLU A 134 -6.14 -10.38 9.81
N LEU A 135 -5.51 -9.34 9.24
CA LEU A 135 -4.47 -8.58 9.93
C LEU A 135 -5.05 -7.50 10.86
N PRO A 136 -4.46 -7.34 12.05
CA PRO A 136 -4.75 -6.18 12.89
C PRO A 136 -4.46 -4.88 12.14
N HIS A 137 -5.41 -3.96 12.19
CA HIS A 137 -5.29 -2.64 11.57
C HIS A 137 -5.96 -1.56 12.40
N ILE A 138 -5.56 -0.33 12.12
CA ILE A 138 -6.09 0.88 12.72
C ILE A 138 -6.79 1.69 11.62
N PRO A 139 -8.10 1.93 11.71
CA PRO A 139 -8.77 2.86 10.81
C PRO A 139 -8.20 4.26 11.00
N LEU A 140 -7.78 4.90 9.92
CA LEU A 140 -7.22 6.26 9.93
C LEU A 140 -8.20 7.29 9.39
N TYR A 141 -9.09 6.87 8.50
CA TYR A 141 -10.08 7.74 7.87
C TYR A 141 -11.23 6.90 7.30
N GLU A 142 -12.46 7.37 7.44
CA GLU A 142 -13.65 6.76 6.87
C GLU A 142 -14.67 7.82 6.46
N LYS A 143 -15.28 7.65 5.29
CA LYS A 143 -16.33 8.49 4.71
C LYS A 143 -17.29 7.65 3.88
#